data_AF-A0A6I3U8U0-F1
#
_entry.id   AF-A0A6I3U8U0-F1
#
_cell.length_a   1.000
_cell.length_b   1.000
_cell.length_c   1.000
_cell.angle_alpha   90.00
_cell.angle_beta   90.00
_cell.angle_gamma   90.00
#
_symmetry.space_group_name_H-M   'P 1'
#
loop_
_entity.id
_entity.type
_entity.pdbx_description
1 polymer ?
#
loop_
_entity_poly.entity_id
_entity_poly.type
_entity_poly.pdbx_seq_one_letter_code
_entity_poly.pdbx_strand_id
1 'polypeptide(L)'
;HEVIKRAGVEKAVTDADIRALFNHDDSLVLGRTGNGTLTLGVDDVGLFGEIIINKDDPQAVGAYARVKRGDVIGCSFGFIPVKIETEEREDGSYLDTVLE
;
A
#
# COMPACT_ATOMS: atom_id res chain seq x y z
N HIS A 1 7.69 -15.82 10.23
CA HIS A 1 8.06 -14.40 10.08
C HIS A 1 8.03 -14.04 8.61
N GLU A 2 7.71 -12.80 8.26
CA GLU A 2 7.68 -12.35 6.86
C GLU A 2 8.62 -11.15 6.68
N VAL A 3 9.36 -11.14 5.58
CA VAL A 3 10.21 -10.03 5.15
C VAL A 3 9.87 -9.70 3.70
N ILE A 4 9.49 -8.46 3.44
CA ILE A 4 9.27 -7.97 2.08
C ILE A 4 10.56 -7.30 1.59
N LYS A 5 11.15 -7.80 0.50
CA LYS A 5 12.33 -7.16 -0.08
C LYS A 5 11.94 -5.85 -0.75
N ARG A 6 12.75 -4.81 -0.51
CA ARG A 6 12.60 -3.47 -1.12
C ARG A 6 12.40 -3.54 -2.63
N ALA A 7 13.20 -4.35 -3.33
CA ALA A 7 13.11 -4.52 -4.78
C ALA A 7 11.73 -5.02 -5.25
N GLY A 8 11.06 -5.88 -4.46
CA GLY A 8 9.70 -6.33 -4.76
C GLY A 8 8.69 -5.19 -4.68
N VAL A 9 8.82 -4.34 -3.66
CA VAL A 9 7.98 -3.13 -3.52
C VAL A 9 8.24 -2.13 -4.65
N GLU A 10 9.51 -1.85 -4.95
CA GLU A 10 9.91 -0.92 -6.01
C GLU A 10 9.38 -1.34 -7.38
N LYS A 11 9.45 -2.64 -7.70
CA LYS A 11 8.89 -3.19 -8.94
C LYS A 11 7.36 -3.12 -8.95
N ALA A 12 6.70 -3.44 -7.84
CA ALA A 12 5.25 -3.41 -7.77
C ALA A 12 4.68 -2.00 -7.99
N VAL A 13 5.31 -0.96 -7.42
CA VAL A 13 4.82 0.42 -7.57
C VAL A 13 4.99 0.98 -8.99
N THR A 14 5.87 0.39 -9.82
CA THR A 14 6.04 0.79 -11.23
C THR A 14 5.17 0.00 -12.20
N ASP A 15 4.99 -1.30 -11.95
CA ASP A 15 4.44 -2.22 -12.95
C ASP A 15 2.94 -2.46 -12.77
N ALA A 16 2.36 -2.08 -11.63
CA ALA A 16 0.97 -2.34 -11.29
C ALA A 16 0.10 -1.07 -11.29
N ASP A 17 -1.17 -1.28 -11.65
CA ASP A 17 -2.21 -0.32 -11.36
C ASP A 17 -2.73 -0.51 -9.92
N ILE A 18 -2.43 0.45 -9.06
CA ILE A 18 -2.65 0.35 -7.61
C ILE A 18 -3.76 1.31 -7.20
N ARG A 19 -4.61 0.87 -6.27
CA ARG A 19 -5.72 1.64 -5.71
C ARG A 19 -5.44 1.99 -4.25
N ALA A 20 -5.64 3.25 -3.88
CA ALA A 20 -5.71 3.66 -2.49
C ALA A 20 -7.16 3.55 -2.03
N LEU A 21 -7.39 2.75 -0.98
CA LEU A 21 -8.73 2.45 -0.47
C LEU A 21 -8.93 3.11 0.90
N PHE A 22 -10.17 3.53 1.18
CA PHE A 22 -10.54 3.86 2.56
C PHE A 22 -11.10 2.61 3.26
N ASN A 23 -10.58 2.28 4.44
CA ASN A 23 -11.09 1.19 5.29
C ASN A 23 -11.09 -0.21 4.61
N HIS A 24 -10.14 -0.46 3.70
CA HIS A 24 -10.07 -1.69 2.89
C HIS A 24 -11.32 -1.97 2.01
N ASP A 25 -12.19 -0.98 1.84
CA ASP A 25 -13.39 -1.09 1.02
C ASP A 25 -13.05 -0.78 -0.44
N ASP A 26 -13.15 -1.79 -1.31
CA ASP A 26 -12.83 -1.67 -2.74
C ASP A 26 -13.86 -0.84 -3.53
N SER A 27 -15.01 -0.53 -2.92
CA SER A 27 -15.96 0.46 -3.43
C SER A 27 -15.56 1.91 -3.13
N LEU A 28 -14.66 2.13 -2.17
CA LEU A 28 -14.21 3.45 -1.71
C LEU A 28 -12.77 3.77 -2.15
N VAL A 29 -12.58 3.93 -3.46
CA VAL A 29 -11.29 4.25 -4.06
C VAL A 29 -11.01 5.75 -3.94
N LEU A 30 -9.98 6.11 -3.15
CA LEU A 30 -9.53 7.49 -2.97
C LEU A 30 -8.60 7.99 -4.10
N GLY A 31 -7.89 7.07 -4.75
CA GLY A 31 -6.99 7.38 -5.86
C GLY A 31 -6.44 6.12 -6.53
N ARG A 32 -5.90 6.28 -7.73
CA ARG A 32 -5.38 5.18 -8.57
C ARG A 32 -4.12 5.60 -9.33
N THR A 33 -3.09 4.75 -9.37
CA THR A 33 -1.85 5.07 -10.12
C THR A 33 -2.13 5.13 -11.62
N GLY A 34 -2.94 4.22 -12.15
CA GLY A 34 -3.27 4.17 -13.58
C GLY A 34 -4.11 5.34 -14.11
N ASN A 35 -4.54 6.30 -13.28
CA ASN A 35 -5.13 7.57 -13.73
C ASN A 35 -4.43 8.82 -13.14
N GLY A 36 -3.29 8.65 -12.47
CA GLY A 36 -2.48 9.74 -11.93
C GLY A 36 -3.05 10.44 -10.68
N THR A 37 -4.09 9.89 -10.04
CA THR A 37 -4.65 10.47 -8.80
C THR A 37 -4.02 9.91 -7.53
N LEU A 38 -3.26 8.81 -7.66
CA LEU A 38 -2.36 8.28 -6.64
C LEU A 38 -0.94 8.27 -7.21
N THR A 39 0.01 8.83 -6.46
CA THR A 39 1.45 8.66 -6.69
C THR A 39 2.00 7.79 -5.57
N LEU A 40 2.80 6.78 -5.91
CA LEU A 40 3.52 5.95 -4.95
C LEU A 40 5.02 6.05 -5.23
N GLY A 41 5.83 5.92 -4.18
CA GLY A 41 7.29 5.90 -4.30
C GLY A 41 7.94 5.21 -3.12
N VAL A 42 9.21 4.87 -3.27
CA VAL A 42 10.02 4.28 -2.20
C VAL A 42 11.23 5.18 -1.97
N ASP A 43 11.45 5.60 -0.72
CA ASP A 43 12.59 6.40 -0.30
C ASP A 43 13.41 5.67 0.77
N ASP A 44 14.33 6.37 1.44
CA ASP A 44 15.18 5.77 2.49
C ASP A 44 14.40 5.41 3.77
N VAL A 45 13.18 5.91 3.95
CA VAL A 45 12.27 5.56 5.06
C VAL A 45 11.44 4.33 4.69
N GLY A 46 10.88 4.29 3.48
CA GLY A 46 10.06 3.19 3.01
C GLY A 46 9.10 3.56 1.88
N LEU A 47 7.97 2.86 1.80
CA LEU A 47 6.89 3.16 0.86
C LEU A 47 6.13 4.41 1.31
N PHE A 48 5.96 5.38 0.41
CA PHE A 48 5.10 6.53 0.60
C PHE A 48 4.09 6.67 -0.54
N GLY A 49 3.06 7.49 -0.30
CA GLY A 49 2.07 7.81 -1.31
C GLY A 49 1.42 9.17 -1.11
N GLU A 50 1.00 9.76 -2.23
CA GLU A 50 0.23 11.00 -2.28
C GLU A 50 -1.05 10.78 -3.08
N ILE A 51 -2.19 11.25 -2.56
CA ILE A 51 -3.50 11.13 -3.19
C ILE A 51 -4.05 12.52 -3.48
N ILE A 52 -4.48 12.74 -4.72
CA ILE A 52 -5.26 13.91 -5.11
C ILE A 52 -6.72 13.64 -4.74
N ILE A 53 -7.19 14.27 -3.66
CA ILE A 53 -8.57 14.09 -3.20
C ILE A 53 -9.57 14.68 -4.19
N ASN A 54 -10.50 13.84 -4.65
CA ASN A 54 -11.65 14.29 -5.43
C ASN A 54 -12.59 15.12 -4.54
N LYS A 55 -12.72 16.42 -4.83
CA LYS A 55 -13.56 17.34 -4.05
C LYS A 55 -15.06 17.20 -4.35
N ASP A 56 -15.40 16.59 -5.48
CA ASP A 56 -16.79 16.36 -5.90
C ASP A 56 -17.36 15.05 -5.32
N ASP A 57 -16.52 14.24 -4.66
CA ASP A 57 -16.91 13.02 -3.96
C ASP A 57 -17.00 13.27 -2.43
N PRO A 58 -18.22 13.28 -1.86
CA PRO A 58 -18.41 13.46 -0.42
C PRO A 58 -17.71 12.40 0.45
N GLN A 59 -17.54 11.18 -0.06
CA GLN A 59 -16.86 10.11 0.69
C GLN A 59 -15.35 10.35 0.75
N ALA A 60 -14.73 10.76 -0.36
CA ALA A 60 -13.33 11.15 -0.40
C ALA A 60 -13.03 12.38 0.48
N VAL A 61 -13.87 13.42 0.42
CA VAL A 61 -13.77 14.60 1.30
C VAL A 61 -13.94 14.21 2.77
N GLY A 62 -14.89 13.32 3.06
CA GLY A 62 -15.09 12.78 4.41
C GLY A 62 -13.88 12.00 4.92
N ALA A 63 -13.24 11.16 4.09
CA ALA A 63 -12.02 10.44 4.44
C ALA A 63 -10.87 11.43 4.75
N TYR A 64 -10.65 12.43 3.89
CA TYR A 64 -9.68 13.50 4.15
C TYR A 64 -9.93 14.21 5.48
N ALA A 65 -11.19 14.56 5.79
CA ALA A 65 -11.54 15.24 7.03
C ALA A 65 -11.22 14.38 8.27
N ARG A 66 -11.47 13.06 8.21
CA ARG A 66 -11.14 12.12 9.29
C ARG A 66 -9.64 11.99 9.52
N VAL A 67 -8.87 11.87 8.44
CA VAL A 67 -7.39 11.84 8.51
C VAL A 67 -6.87 13.16 9.09
N LYS A 68 -7.33 14.30 8.56
CA LYS A 68 -6.89 15.64 9.02
C LYS A 68 -7.21 15.89 10.50
N ARG A 69 -8.34 15.39 11.01
CA ARG A 69 -8.70 15.52 12.42
C ARG A 69 -7.93 14.55 13.33
N GLY A 70 -7.33 13.50 12.77
CA GLY A 70 -6.61 12.46 13.51
C GLY A 70 -7.49 11.30 13.95
N ASP A 71 -8.68 11.10 13.38
CA ASP A 71 -9.48 9.89 13.64
C ASP A 71 -8.81 8.65 13.03
N VAL A 72 -8.07 8.86 11.94
CA VAL A 72 -7.30 7.84 11.22
C VAL A 72 -5.86 8.34 11.13
N ILE A 73 -4.94 7.62 11.77
CA ILE A 73 -3.53 8.03 11.93
C ILE A 73 -2.54 7.08 11.24
N GLY A 74 -3.04 6.02 10.59
CA GLY A 74 -2.23 4.99 9.97
C GLY A 74 -2.73 4.65 8.56
N CYS A 75 -1.85 4.02 7.80
CA CYS A 75 -2.13 3.51 6.47
C CYS A 75 -1.51 2.12 6.37
N SER A 76 -2.33 1.11 6.08
CA SER A 76 -1.87 -0.22 5.72
C SER A 76 -1.57 -0.26 4.22
N PHE A 77 -0.72 -1.19 3.81
CA PHE A 77 -0.55 -1.52 2.40
C PHE A 77 -0.83 -3.00 2.21
N GLY A 78 -1.48 -3.33 1.09
CA GLY A 78 -1.69 -4.70 0.65
C GLY A 78 -0.70 -5.06 -0.44
N PHE A 79 -0.26 -6.30 -0.45
CA PHE A 79 0.66 -6.83 -1.45
C PHE A 79 0.19 -8.23 -1.87
N ILE A 80 0.18 -8.52 -3.16
CA ILE A 80 -0.11 -9.86 -3.68
C ILE A 80 1.22 -10.42 -4.16
N PRO A 81 1.86 -11.31 -3.39
CA PRO A 81 3.18 -11.82 -3.73
C PRO A 81 3.10 -12.73 -4.95
N VAL A 82 3.97 -12.48 -5.92
CA VAL A 82 4.21 -13.32 -7.09
C VAL A 82 5.25 -14.39 -6.77
N LYS A 83 6.24 -14.05 -5.94
CA LYS A 83 7.32 -14.97 -5.56
C LYS A 83 7.69 -14.84 -4.08
N ILE A 84 7.62 -15.97 -3.38
CA ILE A 84 8.03 -16.12 -1.98
C ILE A 84 9.12 -17.19 -1.90
N GLU A 85 10.14 -16.93 -1.10
CA GLU A 85 11.10 -17.94 -0.65
C GLU A 85 10.85 -18.25 0.82
N THR A 86 10.68 -19.53 1.16
CA THR A 86 10.38 -19.98 2.52
C THR A 86 11.57 -20.77 3.07
N GLU A 87 12.07 -20.37 4.24
CA GLU A 87 13.16 -21.02 4.97
C GLU A 87 12.63 -21.57 6.31
N GLU A 88 12.90 -22.85 6.60
CA GLU A 88 12.71 -23.43 7.94
C GLU A 88 13.97 -23.20 8.77
N ARG A 89 13.81 -22.61 9.96
CA ARG A 89 14.88 -22.27 10.89
C ARG A 89 15.13 -23.41 11.87
N GLU A 90 16.28 -23.38 12.54
CA GLU A 90 16.70 -24.40 13.51
C GLU A 90 15.72 -24.57 14.69
N ASP A 91 14.94 -23.53 15.02
CA ASP A 91 13.91 -23.56 16.06
C ASP A 91 12.54 -24.11 15.58
N GLY A 92 12.46 -24.57 14.33
CA GLY A 92 11.24 -25.06 13.69
C GLY A 92 10.29 -23.95 13.20
N SER A 93 10.69 -22.68 13.27
CA SER A 93 9.90 -21.56 12.72
C SER A 93 10.21 -21.35 11.23
N TYR A 94 9.26 -20.77 10.50
CA TYR A 94 9.42 -20.43 9.08
C TYR A 94 9.68 -18.94 8.87
N LEU A 95 10.55 -18.61 7.93
CA LEU A 95 10.75 -17.27 7.38
C LEU A 95 10.32 -17.23 5.92
N ASP A 96 9.30 -16.44 5.61
CA ASP A 96 8.90 -16.10 4.26
C ASP A 96 9.57 -14.80 3.83
N THR A 97 10.21 -14.83 2.67
CA THR A 97 10.80 -13.66 2.03
C THR A 97 10.03 -13.38 0.74
N VAL A 98 9.26 -12.30 0.72
CA VAL A 98 8.57 -11.82 -0.49
C VAL A 98 9.58 -11.12 -1.38
N LEU A 99 9.80 -11.69 -2.57
CA LEU A 99 10.77 -11.20 -3.55
C LEU A 99 10.12 -10.32 -4.62
N GLU A 100 8.90 -10.68 -5.03
CA GLU A 100 8.10 -10.06 -6.09
C GLU A 100 6.62 -10.15 -5.76
#